data_AF-A0A376PRZ4-F1
#
_entry.id   AF-A0A376PRZ4-F1
#
_cell.length_a   1.000
_cell.length_b   1.000
_cell.length_c   1.000
_cell.angle_alpha   90.00
_cell.angle_beta   90.00
_cell.angle_gamma   90.00
#
_symmetry.space_group_name_H-M   'P 1'
#
loop_
_entity.id
_entity.type
_entity.pdbx_description
1 polymer ?
#
loop_
_entity_poly.entity_id
_entity_poly.type
_entity_poly.pdbx_seq_one_letter_code
_entity_poly.pdbx_strand_id
1 'polypeptide(L)' 'MHRLPGEIPQHKTKSIKLMAIVHRLQQIMVNENLTPAELVGCAEIVRDNYGTLDSISKPTHYSPPPRRP' A
#
# COMPACT_ATOMS: atom_id res chain seq x y z
N MET A 1 27.64 -2.11 34.89
CA MET A 1 27.18 -2.64 33.58
C MET A 1 26.77 -1.47 32.70
N HIS A 2 27.46 -1.25 31.57
CA HIS A 2 27.15 -0.19 30.61
C HIS A 2 25.85 -0.53 29.86
N ARG A 3 24.84 0.35 29.91
CA ARG A 3 23.63 0.25 29.09
C ARG A 3 23.92 0.90 27.73
N LEU A 4 23.84 0.11 26.66
CA LEU A 4 23.91 0.60 25.28
C LEU A 4 22.61 1.39 24.95
N PRO A 5 22.70 2.68 24.56
CA PRO A 5 21.55 3.43 24.10
C PRO A 5 21.36 3.13 22.61
N GLY A 6 20.44 2.23 22.24
CA GLY A 6 20.18 2.07 20.80
C GLY A 6 19.26 0.95 20.34
N GLU A 7 18.98 -0.06 21.15
CA GLU A 7 18.08 -1.14 20.70
C GLU A 7 16.65 -0.83 21.09
N ILE A 8 15.99 0.04 20.32
CA ILE A 8 14.52 0.05 20.30
C ILE A 8 14.14 -1.32 19.74
N PRO A 9 13.43 -2.17 20.51
CA PRO A 9 13.04 -3.49 20.04
C PRO A 9 12.35 -3.34 18.69
N GLN A 10 12.77 -4.06 17.65
CA GLN A 10 12.18 -3.97 16.30
C GLN A 10 10.65 -4.11 16.33
N HIS A 11 10.13 -4.85 17.30
CA HIS A 11 8.70 -4.97 17.58
C HIS A 11 8.04 -3.61 17.92
N LYS A 12 8.70 -2.77 18.72
CA LYS A 12 8.26 -1.41 19.04
C LYS A 12 8.37 -0.49 17.82
N THR A 13 9.39 -0.62 16.99
CA THR A 13 9.55 0.22 15.79
C THR A 13 8.49 -0.10 14.74
N LYS A 14 8.15 -1.37 14.54
CA LYS A 14 7.04 -1.80 13.68
C LYS A 14 5.68 -1.34 14.22
N SER A 15 5.47 -1.42 15.54
CA SER A 15 4.22 -0.92 16.16
C SER A 15 4.09 0.60 16.09
N ILE A 16 5.18 1.36 16.25
CA ILE A 16 5.18 2.83 16.12
C ILE A 16 4.84 3.24 14.69
N LYS A 17 5.44 2.59 13.68
CA LYS A 17 5.12 2.86 12.26
C LYS A 17 3.66 2.54 11.95
N LEU A 18 3.16 1.41 12.41
CA LEU A 18 1.76 1.03 12.23
C LEU A 18 0.83 2.05 12.90
N MET A 19 1.13 2.47 14.12
CA MET A 19 0.36 3.49 14.84
C MET A 19 0.35 4.83 14.10
N ALA A 20 1.50 5.26 13.57
CA ALA A 20 1.60 6.48 12.77
C ALA A 20 0.75 6.40 11.50
N ILE A 21 0.71 5.24 10.84
CA ILE A 21 -0.14 5.01 9.67
C ILE A 21 -1.61 5.04 10.07
N VAL A 22 -2.00 4.34 11.14
CA VAL A 22 -3.38 4.35 11.66
C VAL A 22 -3.84 5.78 11.98
N HIS A 23 -3.00 6.56 12.64
CA HIS A 23 -3.30 7.96 12.95
C HIS A 23 -3.52 8.80 11.67
N ARG A 24 -2.70 8.61 10.64
CA ARG A 24 -2.88 9.30 9.36
C ARG A 24 -4.18 8.89 8.66
N LEU A 25 -4.55 7.61 8.71
CA LEU A 25 -5.83 7.14 8.18
C LEU A 25 -7.01 7.75 8.94
N GLN A 26 -6.93 7.82 10.26
CA GLN A 26 -7.95 8.49 11.09
C GLN A 26 -8.09 9.98 10.75
N GLN A 27 -6.98 10.68 10.51
CA GLN A 27 -7.02 12.08 10.07
C GLN A 27 -7.70 12.24 8.71
N ILE A 28 -7.42 11.35 7.75
CA ILE A 28 -8.10 11.34 6.45
C ILE A 28 -9.60 11.12 6.63
N MET A 29 -9.99 10.16 7.47
CA MET A 29 -11.40 9.88 7.76
C MET A 29 -12.13 11.10 8.30
N VAL A 30 -11.52 11.82 9.25
CA VAL A 30 -12.10 13.04 9.82
C VAL A 30 -12.17 14.16 8.80
N ASN A 31 -11.11 14.37 8.01
CA ASN A 31 -11.04 15.48 7.05
C ASN A 31 -12.02 15.33 5.89
N GLU A 32 -12.20 14.10 5.41
CA GLU A 32 -13.07 13.78 4.26
C GLU A 32 -14.49 13.37 4.70
N ASN A 33 -14.78 13.41 6.00
CA ASN A 33 -16.04 12.92 6.59
C ASN A 33 -16.38 11.47 6.21
N LEU A 34 -15.36 10.62 6.12
CA LEU A 34 -15.51 9.22 5.73
C LEU A 34 -15.71 8.33 6.96
N THR A 35 -16.65 7.41 6.84
CA THR A 35 -16.76 6.29 7.76
C THR A 35 -15.61 5.29 7.55
N PRO A 36 -15.28 4.45 8.55
CA PRO A 36 -14.26 3.42 8.38
C PRO A 36 -14.55 2.49 7.19
N ALA A 37 -15.82 2.18 6.93
CA ALA A 37 -16.24 1.32 5.83
C ALA A 37 -16.00 1.99 4.47
N GLU A 38 -16.30 3.29 4.32
CA GLU A 38 -16.03 4.03 3.09
C GLU A 38 -14.54 4.17 2.81
N LEU A 39 -13.72 4.42 3.83
CA LEU A 39 -12.26 4.46 3.67
C LEU A 39 -11.72 3.12 3.12
N VAL A 40 -12.23 1.99 3.62
CA VAL A 40 -11.88 0.66 3.11
C VAL A 40 -12.30 0.54 1.64
N GLY A 41 -13.53 0.93 1.29
CA GLY A 41 -13.99 0.93 -0.09
C GLY A 41 -13.12 1.79 -1.02
N CYS A 42 -12.71 2.98 -0.58
CA CYS A 42 -11.76 3.83 -1.32
C CYS A 42 -10.41 3.14 -1.53
N ALA A 43 -9.89 2.46 -0.52
CA ALA A 43 -8.62 1.74 -0.62
C ALA A 43 -8.71 0.54 -1.59
N GLU A 44 -9.86 -0.14 -1.64
CA GLU A 44 -10.12 -1.22 -2.60
C GLU A 44 -10.12 -0.71 -4.04
N ILE A 45 -10.82 0.40 -4.31
CA ILE A 45 -10.83 1.03 -5.63
C ILE A 45 -9.40 1.43 -6.06
N VAL A 46 -8.62 2.02 -5.16
CA VAL A 46 -7.22 2.38 -5.45
C VAL A 46 -6.37 1.14 -5.75
N ARG A 47 -6.53 0.05 -5.01
CA ARG A 47 -5.83 -1.22 -5.26
C ARG A 47 -6.20 -1.78 -6.63
N ASP A 48 -7.48 -1.79 -6.98
CA ASP A 48 -7.96 -2.36 -8.23
C ASP A 48 -7.51 -1.51 -9.44
N ASN A 49 -7.46 -0.18 -9.29
CA ASN A 49 -6.87 0.72 -10.27
C ASN A 49 -5.36 0.45 -10.46
N TYR A 50 -4.64 0.21 -9.38
CA TYR A 50 -3.21 -0.11 -9.43
C TYR A 50 -2.95 -1.44 -10.15
N GLY A 51 -3.74 -2.48 -9.84
CA GLY A 51 -3.65 -3.78 -10.51
C GLY A 51 -4.00 -3.71 -12.01
N THR A 52 -5.00 -2.90 -12.36
CA THR A 52 -5.38 -2.65 -13.76
C THR A 52 -4.26 -1.94 -14.51
N LEU A 53 -3.64 -0.92 -13.91
CA LEU A 53 -2.50 -0.22 -14.50
C LEU A 53 -1.25 -1.12 -14.62
N ASP A 54 -0.98 -2.01 -13.66
CA ASP A 54 0.10 -3.00 -13.77
C ASP A 54 -0.15 -3.99 -14.91
N SER A 55 -1.40 -4.41 -15.12
CA SER A 55 -1.78 -5.31 -16.20
C SER A 55 -1.68 -4.66 -17.59
N ILE A 56 -1.95 -3.35 -17.71
CA ILE A 56 -1.80 -2.57 -18.95
C ILE A 56 -0.33 -2.21 -19.21
N SER A 57 0.43 -1.90 -18.16
CA SER A 57 1.85 -1.50 -18.27
C SER A 57 2.77 -2.69 -18.54
N LYS A 58 2.32 -3.92 -18.31
CA LYS A 58 3.00 -5.12 -18.80
C LYS A 58 2.68 -5.29 -20.27
N PRO A 59 3.65 -5.09 -21.19
CA PRO A 59 3.41 -5.37 -22.59
C PRO A 59 3.12 -6.87 -22.70
N THR A 60 1.89 -7.23 -23.04
CA THR A 60 1.60 -8.57 -23.55
C THR A 60 2.60 -8.84 -24.66
N HIS A 61 3.48 -9.82 -24.45
CA HIS A 61 4.55 -10.19 -25.35
C HIS A 61 3.93 -10.54 -26.70
N TYR A 62 3.79 -9.54 -27.58
CA TYR A 62 3.20 -9.73 -28.89
C TYR A 62 4.19 -10.55 -29.69
N SER A 63 3.97 -11.86 -29.73
CA SER A 63 4.72 -12.75 -30.59
C SER A 63 4.15 -12.56 -32.00
N PRO A 64 4.90 -11.98 -32.94
CA PRO A 64 4.39 -11.78 -34.29
C PRO A 64 4.04 -13.15 -34.90
N PRO A 65 2.96 -13.24 -35.70
CA PRO A 65 2.57 -14.50 -36.31
C PRO A 65 3.73 -15.07 -37.13
N PRO A 66 3.95 -16.40 -37.11
CA PRO A 66 5.03 -17.02 -37.85
C PRO A 66 4.87 -16.69 -39.34
N ARG A 67 5.90 -16.04 -39.91
CA ARG A 67 5.95 -15.78 -41.35
C ARG A 67 6.00 -17.15 -42.04
N ARG A 68 5.05 -17.41 -42.94
CA ARG A 68 5.06 -18.64 -43.75
C ARG A 68 6.35 -18.72 -44.59
N PRO A 69 6.89 -19.93 -44.79
CA PRO A 69 8.10 -20.17 -45.58
C PRO A 69 7.91 -19.81 -47.06
#